data_AF-A0A0J6Z7U3-F1
#
_entry.id   AF-A0A0J6Z7U3-F1
#
_cell.length_a   1.000
_cell.length_b   1.000
_cell.length_c   1.000
_cell.angle_alpha   90.00
_cell.angle_beta   90.00
_cell.angle_gamma   90.00
#
_symmetry.space_group_name_H-M   'P 1'
#
loop_
_entity.id
_entity.type
_entity.pdbx_description
1 polymer ?
#
loop_
_entity_poly.entity_id
_entity_poly.type
_entity_poly.pdbx_seq_one_letter_code
_entity_poly.pdbx_strand_id
1 'polypeptide(L)'
;MARTSRILLTAFVIAAMAIGALVYLSVRDRDSTTTAQPDTGEAGQVVRENSHRLNTVPDSTVTFVEFLDFECEGCRAVYPEIEKARAEYGDRVNFVIRYFPLQAHVNAERAARAVEAAAQQGQLEAMYRKMYDTQAQWGEKQRVCCTNR
;
A
#
# COMPACT_ATOMS: atom_id res chain seq x y z
N MET A 1 64.91 7.88 -1.28
CA MET A 1 63.78 7.12 -1.86
C MET A 1 62.72 6.70 -0.83
N ALA A 2 63.07 6.28 0.38
CA ALA A 2 62.08 5.82 1.38
C ALA A 2 61.14 6.94 1.92
N ARG A 3 61.61 8.19 2.01
CA ARG A 3 60.83 9.31 2.58
C ARG A 3 59.76 9.84 1.63
N THR A 4 60.07 9.94 0.33
CA THR A 4 59.12 10.32 -0.72
C THR A 4 58.07 9.24 -0.96
N SER A 5 58.47 7.96 -0.93
CA SER A 5 57.52 6.82 -1.04
C SER A 5 56.52 6.79 0.14
N ARG A 6 56.97 7.08 1.37
CA ARG A 6 56.08 7.21 2.54
C ARG A 6 55.09 8.38 2.40
N ILE A 7 55.54 9.53 1.89
CA ILE A 7 54.67 10.69 1.65
C ILE A 7 53.60 10.37 0.59
N LEU A 8 53.97 9.68 -0.49
CA LEU A 8 53.03 9.28 -1.54
C LEU A 8 52.00 8.25 -1.04
N LEU A 9 52.43 7.28 -0.23
CA LEU A 9 51.53 6.30 0.38
C LEU A 9 50.53 6.96 1.35
N THR A 10 50.99 7.89 2.19
CA THR A 10 50.09 8.63 3.09
C THR A 10 49.09 9.50 2.33
N ALA A 11 49.53 10.16 1.26
CA ALA A 11 48.64 10.97 0.42
C ALA A 11 47.58 10.10 -0.28
N PHE A 12 47.97 8.92 -0.78
CA PHE A 12 47.05 7.97 -1.40
C PHE A 12 46.00 7.44 -0.43
N VAL A 13 46.39 7.07 0.79
CA VAL A 13 45.45 6.59 1.82
C VAL A 13 44.47 7.67 2.23
N ILE A 14 44.93 8.91 2.41
CA ILE A 14 44.06 10.05 2.73
C ILE A 14 43.07 10.32 1.60
N ALA A 15 43.53 10.29 0.34
CA ALA A 15 42.66 10.46 -0.82
C ALA A 15 41.60 9.33 -0.90
N ALA A 16 41.99 8.07 -0.70
CA ALA A 16 41.07 6.93 -0.72
C ALA A 16 40.03 7.02 0.41
N MET A 17 40.44 7.41 1.62
CA MET A 17 39.54 7.64 2.75
C MET A 17 38.57 8.80 2.48
N ALA A 18 39.05 9.90 1.89
CA ALA A 18 38.22 11.04 1.53
C ALA A 18 37.18 10.66 0.45
N ILE A 19 37.59 9.93 -0.58
CA ILE A 19 36.68 9.43 -1.63
C ILE A 19 35.66 8.46 -1.02
N GLY A 20 36.09 7.53 -0.17
CA GLY A 20 35.20 6.59 0.51
C GLY A 20 34.18 7.29 1.41
N ALA A 21 34.61 8.30 2.18
CA ALA A 21 33.71 9.12 2.99
C ALA A 21 32.73 9.91 2.12
N LEU A 22 33.18 10.46 1.00
CA LEU A 22 32.34 11.25 0.08
C LEU A 22 31.30 10.36 -0.63
N VAL A 23 31.68 9.14 -1.03
CA VAL A 23 30.75 8.12 -1.56
C VAL A 23 29.76 7.68 -0.49
N TYR A 24 30.22 7.40 0.74
CA TYR A 24 29.36 7.00 1.85
C TYR A 24 28.33 8.07 2.21
N LEU A 25 28.76 9.34 2.30
CA LEU A 25 27.86 10.47 2.54
C LEU A 25 26.85 10.65 1.39
N SER A 26 27.28 10.45 0.14
CA SER A 26 26.39 10.54 -1.03
C SER A 26 25.35 9.42 -1.10
N VAL A 27 25.66 8.22 -0.58
CA VAL A 27 24.69 7.10 -0.48
C VAL A 27 23.71 7.35 0.67
N ARG A 28 24.17 7.88 1.80
CA ARG A 28 23.31 8.18 2.96
C ARG A 28 22.27 9.28 2.69
N ASP A 29 22.61 10.28 1.85
CA ASP A 29 21.67 11.32 1.43
C ASP A 29 20.56 10.78 0.51
N ARG A 30 20.87 9.72 -0.27
CA ARG A 30 19.87 9.04 -1.11
C ARG A 30 18.82 8.30 -0.30
N ASP A 31 19.21 7.67 0.81
CA ASP A 31 18.25 7.05 1.74
C ASP A 31 17.36 8.10 2.42
N SER A 32 17.89 9.32 2.63
CA SER A 32 17.14 10.44 3.24
C SER A 32 16.24 11.18 2.25
N THR A 33 16.39 10.95 0.94
CA THR A 33 15.55 11.52 -0.13
C THR A 33 14.40 10.57 -0.53
N THR A 34 14.01 9.64 0.35
CA THR A 34 12.73 8.89 0.23
C THR A 34 11.68 9.53 1.13
N THR A 35 11.45 10.85 1.02
CA THR A 35 10.23 11.50 1.52
C THR A 35 9.94 12.80 0.75
N ALA A 36 9.79 12.69 -0.57
CA ALA A 36 9.00 13.60 -1.41
C ALA A 36 9.00 13.06 -2.83
N GLN A 37 8.10 12.10 -3.10
CA GLN A 37 7.78 11.73 -4.48
C GLN A 37 7.13 12.96 -5.14
N PRO A 38 7.62 13.45 -6.29
CA PRO A 38 6.87 14.40 -7.09
C PRO A 38 5.60 13.70 -7.56
N ASP A 39 4.47 14.36 -7.36
CA ASP A 39 3.14 13.97 -7.80
C ASP A 39 3.00 14.07 -9.33
N THR A 40 3.87 13.39 -10.07
CA THR A 40 3.70 13.11 -11.48
C THR A 40 3.12 11.71 -11.57
N GLY A 41 1.83 11.58 -11.27
CA GLY A 41 1.10 10.33 -11.48
C GLY A 41 1.23 9.89 -12.93
N GLU A 42 2.12 8.93 -13.19
CA GLU A 42 2.17 8.22 -14.47
C GLU A 42 0.77 7.65 -14.73
N ALA A 43 0.17 8.03 -15.85
CA ALA A 43 -1.08 7.47 -16.31
C ALA A 43 -0.90 5.95 -16.49
N GLY A 44 -1.37 5.16 -15.52
CA GLY A 44 -1.23 3.70 -15.51
C GLY A 44 -0.90 3.09 -14.15
N GLN A 45 -0.43 3.87 -13.17
CA GLN A 45 -0.15 3.32 -11.84
C GLN A 45 -1.44 3.08 -11.04
N VAL A 46 -1.83 1.80 -10.93
CA VAL A 46 -3.05 1.36 -10.23
C VAL A 46 -2.88 1.32 -8.71
N VAL A 47 -1.67 1.07 -8.21
CA VAL A 47 -1.33 1.15 -6.78
C VAL A 47 -0.90 2.57 -6.45
N ARG A 48 -1.58 3.20 -5.49
CA ARG A 48 -1.32 4.58 -5.04
C ARG A 48 -1.05 4.61 -3.55
N GLU A 49 -0.63 5.77 -3.04
CA GLU A 49 -0.39 6.01 -1.62
C GLU A 49 -1.60 5.67 -0.74
N ASN A 50 -2.82 5.98 -1.21
CA ASN A 50 -4.07 5.67 -0.52
C ASN A 50 -4.61 4.26 -0.80
N SER A 51 -3.80 3.36 -1.34
CA SER A 51 -4.19 1.96 -1.58
C SER A 51 -3.86 1.11 -0.35
N HIS A 52 -4.72 0.14 -0.06
CA HIS A 52 -4.55 -0.74 1.09
C HIS A 52 -4.05 -2.11 0.67
N ARG A 53 -3.02 -2.62 1.33
CA ARG A 53 -2.47 -3.95 1.08
C ARG A 53 -3.11 -4.97 2.02
N LEU A 54 -3.68 -6.04 1.46
CA LEU A 54 -4.20 -7.18 2.24
C LEU A 54 -3.11 -8.19 2.60
N ASN A 55 -1.98 -8.18 1.89
CA ASN A 55 -0.77 -8.91 2.22
C ASN A 55 0.47 -8.14 1.73
N THR A 56 1.65 -8.61 2.11
CA THR A 56 2.91 -8.13 1.54
C THR A 56 3.81 -9.32 1.26
N VAL A 57 4.05 -9.57 -0.01
CA VAL A 57 4.95 -10.62 -0.49
C VAL A 57 6.27 -9.95 -0.91
N PRO A 58 7.40 -10.28 -0.27
CA PRO A 58 8.71 -9.78 -0.66
C PRO A 58 9.02 -10.13 -2.12
N ASP A 59 9.63 -9.20 -2.85
CA ASP A 59 10.12 -9.38 -4.23
C ASP A 59 9.08 -9.84 -5.27
N SER A 60 7.79 -9.79 -4.93
CA SER A 60 6.71 -10.16 -5.85
C SER A 60 6.60 -9.16 -7.00
N THR A 61 6.63 -9.68 -8.23
CA THR A 61 6.48 -8.90 -9.47
C THR A 61 5.03 -8.79 -9.93
N VAL A 62 4.09 -9.44 -9.23
CA VAL A 62 2.67 -9.50 -9.59
C VAL A 62 1.84 -8.85 -8.49
N THR A 63 1.05 -7.85 -8.87
CA THR A 63 0.09 -7.21 -7.97
C THR A 63 -1.31 -7.28 -8.56
N PHE A 64 -2.24 -7.82 -7.79
CA PHE A 64 -3.66 -7.76 -8.05
C PHE A 64 -4.25 -6.55 -7.31
N VAL A 65 -4.96 -5.68 -8.03
CA VAL A 65 -5.62 -4.49 -7.46
C VAL A 65 -7.13 -4.60 -7.66
N GLU A 66 -7.86 -4.70 -6.56
CA GLU A 66 -9.32 -4.66 -6.54
C GLU A 66 -9.80 -3.22 -6.31
N PHE A 67 -10.56 -2.67 -7.26
CA PHE A 67 -11.38 -1.49 -7.01
C PHE A 67 -12.73 -1.97 -6.51
N LEU A 68 -13.05 -1.68 -5.26
CA LEU A 68 -14.18 -2.29 -4.60
C LEU A 68 -15.17 -1.28 -4.05
N ASP A 69 -16.40 -1.76 -3.97
CA ASP A 69 -17.48 -1.15 -3.24
C ASP A 69 -18.07 -2.23 -2.32
N PHE A 70 -18.01 -1.98 -1.01
CA PHE A 70 -18.49 -2.94 -0.02
C PHE A 70 -20.00 -3.15 -0.05
N GLU A 71 -20.80 -2.26 -0.64
CA GLU A 71 -22.25 -2.41 -0.77
C GLU A 71 -22.64 -3.15 -2.06
N CYS A 72 -21.78 -3.11 -3.09
CA CYS A 72 -22.04 -3.75 -4.38
C CYS A 72 -22.22 -5.27 -4.26
N GLU A 73 -23.34 -5.79 -4.77
CA GLU A 73 -23.61 -7.22 -4.76
C GLU A 73 -22.68 -8.00 -5.70
N GLY A 74 -22.24 -7.37 -6.79
CA GLY A 74 -21.25 -7.93 -7.71
C GLY A 74 -19.90 -8.12 -7.01
N CYS A 75 -19.42 -7.11 -6.26
CA CYS A 75 -18.21 -7.23 -5.45
C CYS A 75 -18.34 -8.36 -4.42
N ARG A 76 -19.47 -8.45 -3.71
CA ARG A 76 -19.73 -9.56 -2.78
C ARG A 76 -19.76 -10.93 -3.48
N ALA A 77 -20.34 -11.03 -4.67
CA ALA A 77 -20.40 -12.29 -5.40
C ALA A 77 -19.00 -12.77 -5.83
N VAL A 78 -18.08 -11.85 -6.12
CA VAL A 78 -16.70 -12.15 -6.52
C VAL A 78 -15.77 -12.38 -5.32
N TYR A 79 -16.07 -11.79 -4.15
CA TYR A 79 -15.27 -11.90 -2.93
C TYR A 79 -14.81 -13.34 -2.59
N PRO A 80 -15.66 -14.40 -2.63
CA PRO A 80 -15.21 -15.76 -2.37
C PRO A 80 -14.13 -16.27 -3.34
N GLU A 81 -14.20 -15.87 -4.61
CA GLU A 81 -13.20 -16.26 -5.61
C GLU A 81 -11.88 -15.50 -5.40
N ILE A 82 -11.94 -14.24 -4.97
CA ILE A 82 -10.75 -13.49 -4.56
C ILE A 82 -10.10 -14.15 -3.34
N GLU A 83 -10.86 -14.56 -2.32
CA GLU A 83 -10.30 -15.25 -1.16
C GLU A 83 -9.67 -16.60 -1.53
N LYS A 84 -10.25 -17.35 -2.49
CA LYS A 84 -9.60 -18.56 -3.04
C LYS A 84 -8.28 -18.21 -3.73
N ALA A 85 -8.25 -17.17 -4.55
CA ALA A 85 -7.02 -16.72 -5.19
C ALA A 85 -5.97 -16.26 -4.17
N ARG A 86 -6.39 -15.58 -3.09
CA ARG A 86 -5.50 -15.20 -1.97
C ARG A 86 -4.95 -16.43 -1.25
N ALA A 87 -5.75 -17.47 -1.09
CA ALA A 87 -5.28 -18.72 -0.47
C ALA A 87 -4.27 -19.47 -1.38
N GLU A 88 -4.47 -19.47 -2.69
CA GLU A 88 -3.63 -20.20 -3.65
C GLU A 88 -2.35 -19.44 -4.08
N TYR A 89 -2.43 -18.11 -4.15
CA TYR A 89 -1.36 -17.25 -4.69
C TYR A 89 -0.84 -16.21 -3.71
N GLY A 90 -1.35 -16.16 -2.47
CA GLY A 90 -0.98 -15.15 -1.47
C GLY A 90 0.48 -15.16 -1.02
N ASP A 91 1.23 -16.20 -1.37
CA ASP A 91 2.67 -16.34 -1.17
C ASP A 91 3.52 -15.74 -2.32
N ARG A 92 2.89 -15.39 -3.45
CA ARG A 92 3.55 -14.93 -4.68
C ARG A 92 2.96 -13.65 -5.25
N VAL A 93 1.71 -13.32 -4.92
CA VAL A 93 0.98 -12.16 -5.43
C VAL A 93 0.64 -11.19 -4.31
N ASN A 94 0.91 -9.91 -4.54
CA ASN A 94 0.43 -8.84 -3.68
C ASN A 94 -1.04 -8.52 -4.00
N PHE A 95 -1.92 -8.60 -3.00
CA PHE A 95 -3.33 -8.22 -3.09
C PHE A 95 -3.53 -6.85 -2.47
N VAL A 96 -4.04 -5.94 -3.28
CA VAL A 96 -4.27 -4.54 -2.94
C VAL A 96 -5.73 -4.21 -3.19
N ILE A 97 -6.33 -3.43 -2.30
CA ILE A 97 -7.67 -2.89 -2.46
C ILE A 97 -7.65 -1.38 -2.57
N ARG A 98 -8.61 -0.84 -3.33
CA ARG A 98 -8.87 0.58 -3.46
C ARG A 98 -10.37 0.82 -3.36
N TYR A 99 -10.75 1.74 -2.48
CA TYR A 99 -12.15 2.12 -2.35
C TYR A 99 -12.63 2.81 -3.62
N PHE A 100 -13.76 2.34 -4.14
CA PHE A 100 -14.47 2.89 -5.29
C PHE A 100 -15.98 2.88 -5.01
N PRO A 101 -16.44 3.65 -3.99
CA PRO A 101 -17.85 3.69 -3.63
C PRO A 101 -18.66 4.30 -4.78
N LEU A 102 -19.63 3.54 -5.29
CA LEU A 102 -20.53 4.00 -6.35
C LEU A 102 -21.56 4.95 -5.77
N GLN A 103 -21.86 6.03 -6.50
CA GLN A 103 -22.82 7.05 -6.04
C GLN A 103 -24.23 6.50 -5.81
N ALA A 104 -24.60 5.41 -6.49
CA ALA A 104 -25.89 4.75 -6.34
C ALA A 104 -26.00 3.94 -5.03
N HIS A 105 -24.88 3.57 -4.42
CA HIS A 105 -24.82 2.76 -3.21
C HIS A 105 -24.73 3.66 -1.98
N VAL A 106 -25.87 3.82 -1.29
CA VAL A 106 -26.08 4.84 -0.24
C VAL A 106 -25.25 4.63 1.04
N ASN A 107 -24.78 3.42 1.29
CA ASN A 107 -23.92 3.05 2.40
C ASN A 107 -22.47 2.79 1.99
N ALA A 108 -22.13 2.75 0.70
CA ALA A 108 -20.78 2.44 0.21
C ALA A 108 -19.69 3.32 0.83
N GLU A 109 -19.88 4.64 0.86
CA GLU A 109 -18.93 5.54 1.52
C GLU A 109 -18.79 5.29 3.02
N ARG A 110 -19.91 4.99 3.70
CA ARG A 110 -19.91 4.72 5.15
C ARG A 110 -19.17 3.43 5.45
N ALA A 111 -19.40 2.39 4.64
CA ALA A 111 -18.68 1.13 4.74
C ALA A 111 -17.18 1.33 4.49
N ALA A 112 -16.79 2.05 3.43
CA ALA A 112 -15.39 2.37 3.15
C ALA A 112 -14.70 3.12 4.31
N ARG A 113 -15.38 4.12 4.90
CA ARG A 113 -14.87 4.84 6.09
C ARG A 113 -14.73 3.92 7.32
N ALA A 114 -15.64 2.97 7.49
CA ALA A 114 -15.55 2.01 8.59
C ALA A 114 -14.36 1.05 8.42
N VAL A 115 -14.08 0.60 7.19
CA VAL A 115 -12.88 -0.19 6.90
C VAL A 115 -11.60 0.65 7.04
N GLU A 116 -11.61 1.89 6.58
CA GLU A 116 -10.49 2.83 6.75
C GLU A 116 -10.14 3.04 8.23
N ALA A 117 -11.16 3.29 9.06
CA ALA A 117 -10.97 3.43 10.50
C ALA A 117 -10.39 2.15 11.13
N ALA A 118 -10.81 0.97 10.67
CA ALA A 118 -10.24 -0.30 11.12
C ALA A 118 -8.80 -0.50 10.63
N ALA A 119 -8.47 -0.05 9.42
CA ALA A 119 -7.13 -0.10 8.87
C ALA A 119 -6.14 0.71 9.71
N GLN A 120 -6.54 1.91 10.15
CA GLN A 120 -5.76 2.75 11.08
C GLN A 120 -5.54 2.09 12.45
N GLN A 121 -6.35 1.08 12.79
CA GLN A 121 -6.23 0.29 14.02
C GLN A 121 -5.52 -1.06 13.80
N GLY A 122 -4.97 -1.30 12.61
CA GLY A 122 -4.33 -2.58 12.25
C GLY A 122 -5.31 -3.73 12.04
N GLN A 123 -6.60 -3.44 11.84
CA GLN A 123 -7.69 -4.41 11.69
C GLN A 123 -8.33 -4.37 10.28
N LEU A 124 -7.55 -3.97 9.27
CA LEU A 124 -8.00 -3.84 7.88
C LEU A 124 -8.67 -5.12 7.38
N GLU A 125 -7.95 -6.25 7.42
CA GLU A 125 -8.43 -7.51 6.84
C GLU A 125 -9.66 -8.05 7.57
N ALA A 126 -9.66 -7.99 8.91
CA ALA A 126 -10.80 -8.41 9.71
C ALA A 126 -12.08 -7.64 9.34
N MET A 127 -11.96 -6.33 9.13
CA MET A 127 -13.09 -5.49 8.76
C MET A 127 -13.49 -5.67 7.28
N TYR A 128 -12.54 -5.84 6.36
CA TYR A 128 -12.78 -6.19 4.96
C TYR A 128 -13.65 -7.44 4.82
N ARG A 129 -13.26 -8.53 5.49
CA ARG A 129 -14.04 -9.79 5.51
C ARG A 129 -15.43 -9.57 6.10
N LYS A 130 -15.50 -8.92 7.26
CA LYS A 130 -16.76 -8.64 7.95
C LYS A 130 -17.75 -7.85 7.10
N MET A 131 -17.28 -6.88 6.31
CA MET A 131 -18.15 -6.11 5.42
C MET A 131 -18.88 -7.02 4.42
N TYR A 132 -18.16 -7.94 3.77
CA TYR A 132 -18.77 -8.87 2.84
C TYR A 132 -19.61 -9.96 3.50
N ASP A 133 -19.13 -10.54 4.61
CA ASP A 133 -19.85 -11.56 5.38
C ASP A 133 -21.21 -11.06 5.89
N THR A 134 -21.29 -9.76 6.19
CA THR A 134 -22.49 -9.13 6.75
C THR A 134 -23.22 -8.22 5.77
N GLN A 135 -22.81 -8.11 4.50
CA GLN A 135 -23.37 -7.16 3.53
C GLN A 135 -24.91 -7.26 3.45
N ALA A 136 -25.47 -8.47 3.42
CA ALA A 136 -26.94 -8.68 3.38
C ALA A 136 -27.69 -8.04 4.58
N GLN A 137 -26.97 -7.79 5.68
CA GLN A 137 -27.54 -7.23 6.90
C GLN A 137 -27.62 -5.71 6.84
N TRP A 138 -26.82 -5.03 6.02
CA TRP A 138 -26.71 -3.57 6.00
C TRP A 138 -26.74 -2.92 4.60
N GLY A 139 -26.30 -3.61 3.55
CA GLY A 139 -26.29 -3.12 2.17
C GLY A 139 -27.70 -2.86 1.65
N GLU A 140 -27.87 -1.80 0.87
CA GLU A 140 -29.12 -1.24 0.34
C GLU A 140 -30.15 -0.86 1.42
N LYS A 141 -29.81 -1.02 2.71
CA LYS A 141 -30.71 -0.65 3.80
C LYS A 141 -30.53 0.80 4.13
N GLN A 142 -31.57 1.57 3.86
CA GLN A 142 -31.73 2.90 4.41
C GLN A 142 -32.26 2.75 5.84
N ARG A 143 -31.36 2.64 6.82
CA ARG A 143 -31.77 2.99 8.19
C ARG A 143 -31.99 4.50 8.19
N VAL A 144 -33.25 4.90 8.17
CA VAL A 144 -33.63 6.29 8.41
C VAL A 144 -33.32 6.58 9.87
N CYS A 145 -32.07 6.90 10.15
CA CYS A 145 -31.71 7.47 11.44
C CYS A 145 -32.15 8.93 11.35
N CYS A 146 -33.36 9.19 11.86
CA CYS A 146 -34.07 10.47 11.90
C CYS A 146 -35.06 10.74 10.75
N THR A 147 -36.13 9.96 10.62
CA THR A 147 -37.37 10.48 10.03
C THR A 147 -38.04 11.34 11.10
N ASN A 148 -37.98 12.65 10.91
CA ASN A 148 -38.74 13.71 11.58
C ASN A 148 -38.94 13.64 13.10
N ARG A 149 -38.14 14.46 13.81
CA ARG A 149 -38.66 15.27 14.90
C ARG A 149 -39.69 16.27 14.34
#